data_AF-A0A073JUL3-F1
#
_entry.id   AF-A0A073JUL3-F1
#
_cell.length_a   1.000
_cell.length_b   1.000
_cell.length_c   1.000
_cell.angle_alpha   90.00
_cell.angle_beta   90.00
_cell.angle_gamma   90.00
#
_symmetry.space_group_name_H-M   'P 1'
#
loop_
_entity.id
_entity.type
_entity.pdbx_description
1 polymer ?
#
loop_
_entity_poly.entity_id
_entity_poly.type
_entity_poly.pdbx_seq_one_letter_code
_entity_poly.pdbx_strand_id
1 'polypeptide(L)'
;MNKLKNTIQNNNFVDELYEISKKMDDLGVTTEYHAALIKIDFSKYLRGLIGNLPAVMISPYAHHILFEQGLGQKKQELVREGQEILRRYGIELIGEKNLVCSLNKIAAQHGIERLQHIVDKLKEVDSFGGTREKIVEMLKLLGEEAALMK
;
A
#
# COMPACT_ATOMS: atom_id res chain seq x y z
N MET A 1 -14.59 15.27 5.42
CA MET A 1 -13.71 14.09 5.19
C MET A 1 -14.46 12.75 5.04
N ASN A 2 -15.50 12.43 5.83
CA ASN A 2 -16.23 11.15 5.71
C ASN A 2 -16.74 10.81 4.30
N LYS A 3 -17.21 11.82 3.54
CA LYS A 3 -17.63 11.64 2.15
C LYS A 3 -16.49 11.14 1.27
N LEU A 4 -15.31 11.78 1.34
CA LEU A 4 -14.11 11.38 0.59
C LEU A 4 -13.69 9.96 0.94
N LYS A 5 -13.62 9.62 2.23
CA LYS A 5 -13.32 8.24 2.69
C LYS A 5 -14.26 7.21 2.06
N ASN A 6 -15.57 7.48 2.10
CA ASN A 6 -16.58 6.58 1.52
C ASN A 6 -16.46 6.51 0.00
N THR A 7 -16.13 7.61 -0.67
CA THR A 7 -15.85 7.63 -2.11
C THR A 7 -14.65 6.73 -2.45
N ILE A 8 -13.55 6.85 -1.70
CA ILE A 8 -12.35 6.02 -1.88
C ILE A 8 -12.65 4.54 -1.63
N GLN A 9 -13.27 4.21 -0.49
CA GLN A 9 -13.57 2.82 -0.13
C GLN A 9 -14.48 2.11 -1.16
N ASN A 10 -15.34 2.86 -1.84
CA ASN A 10 -16.24 2.29 -2.85
C ASN A 10 -15.69 2.44 -4.29
N ASN A 11 -14.42 2.81 -4.47
CA ASN A 11 -13.77 3.01 -5.78
C ASN A 11 -14.49 4.01 -6.70
N ASN A 12 -15.13 5.03 -6.11
CA ASN A 12 -15.96 6.00 -6.83
C ASN A 12 -15.24 7.34 -7.05
N PHE A 13 -13.95 7.31 -7.38
CA PHE A 13 -13.13 8.50 -7.61
C PHE A 13 -12.55 8.50 -9.03
N VAL A 14 -12.35 9.70 -9.58
CA VAL A 14 -11.86 9.88 -10.96
C VAL A 14 -10.35 10.11 -10.99
N ASP A 15 -9.84 10.88 -10.02
CA ASP A 15 -8.42 11.18 -9.88
C ASP A 15 -7.68 10.03 -9.19
N GLU A 16 -6.43 9.74 -9.58
CA GLU A 16 -5.60 8.82 -8.81
C GLU A 16 -5.46 9.31 -7.36
N LEU A 17 -5.36 8.38 -6.39
CA LEU A 17 -5.24 8.73 -4.98
C LEU A 17 -4.06 9.67 -4.69
N TYR A 18 -3.00 9.61 -5.50
CA TYR A 18 -1.85 10.51 -5.36
C TYR A 18 -2.22 11.96 -5.68
N GLU A 19 -3.00 12.20 -6.73
CA GLU A 19 -3.48 13.53 -7.07
C GLU A 19 -4.45 14.06 -6.00
N ILE A 20 -5.28 13.19 -5.44
CA ILE A 20 -6.13 13.54 -4.30
C ILE A 20 -5.26 13.93 -3.09
N SER A 21 -4.27 13.11 -2.77
CA SER A 21 -3.31 13.31 -1.68
C SER A 21 -2.58 14.65 -1.81
N LYS A 22 -2.06 14.96 -3.00
CA LYS A 22 -1.43 16.24 -3.33
C LYS A 22 -2.39 17.43 -3.15
N LYS A 23 -3.63 17.33 -3.65
CA LYS A 23 -4.64 18.39 -3.43
C LYS A 23 -4.94 18.59 -1.95
N MET A 24 -4.94 17.53 -1.13
CA MET A 24 -5.14 17.66 0.32
C MET A 24 -3.95 18.33 1.00
N ASP A 25 -2.74 18.10 0.50
CA ASP A 25 -1.52 18.76 0.98
C ASP A 25 -1.50 20.25 0.63
N ASP A 26 -1.84 20.60 -0.61
CA ASP A 26 -1.99 22.00 -1.06
C ASP A 26 -3.04 22.76 -0.24
N LEU A 27 -4.06 22.06 0.27
CA LEU A 27 -5.11 22.62 1.13
C LEU A 27 -4.74 22.62 2.63
N GLY A 28 -3.59 22.07 3.01
CA GLY A 28 -3.13 22.01 4.40
C GLY A 28 -3.92 21.03 5.28
N VAL A 29 -4.60 20.03 4.71
CA VAL A 29 -5.47 19.07 5.41
C VAL A 29 -4.95 17.62 5.38
N THR A 30 -3.62 17.46 5.23
CA THR A 30 -2.93 16.17 5.12
C THR A 30 -3.18 15.26 6.33
N THR A 31 -3.22 15.83 7.53
CA THR A 31 -3.47 15.07 8.78
C THR A 31 -4.89 14.50 8.80
N GLU A 32 -5.90 15.30 8.47
CA GLU A 32 -7.30 14.91 8.41
C GLU A 32 -7.54 13.89 7.29
N TYR A 33 -6.85 14.05 6.17
CA TYR A 33 -6.87 13.12 5.05
C TYR A 33 -6.37 11.74 5.50
N HIS A 34 -5.15 11.64 6.03
CA HIS A 34 -4.59 10.38 6.51
C HIS A 34 -5.42 9.75 7.64
N ALA A 35 -5.91 10.56 8.58
CA ALA A 35 -6.79 10.08 9.65
C ALA A 35 -8.11 9.49 9.14
N ALA A 36 -8.59 9.94 7.97
CA ALA A 36 -9.75 9.35 7.32
C ALA A 36 -9.41 8.08 6.54
N LEU A 37 -8.25 8.04 5.87
CA LEU A 37 -7.79 6.86 5.12
C LEU A 37 -7.56 5.64 6.01
N ILE A 38 -6.99 5.83 7.21
CA ILE A 38 -6.79 4.75 8.21
C ILE A 38 -8.12 4.06 8.60
N LYS A 39 -9.26 4.73 8.40
CA LYS A 39 -10.60 4.22 8.72
C LYS A 39 -11.27 3.50 7.54
N ILE A 40 -10.55 3.26 6.44
CA ILE A 40 -11.04 2.48 5.29
C ILE A 40 -11.08 1.01 5.65
N ASP A 41 -12.17 0.33 5.30
CA ASP A 41 -12.18 -1.13 5.23
C ASP A 41 -11.43 -1.55 3.97
N PHE A 42 -10.14 -1.85 4.11
CA PHE A 42 -9.28 -2.26 3.01
C PHE A 42 -9.71 -3.57 2.35
N SER A 43 -10.40 -4.46 3.08
CA SER A 43 -10.93 -5.70 2.48
C SER A 43 -12.11 -5.38 1.56
N LYS A 44 -12.98 -4.44 1.95
CA LYS A 44 -14.05 -3.94 1.08
C LYS A 44 -13.49 -3.17 -0.12
N TYR A 45 -12.53 -2.29 0.12
CA TYR A 45 -11.85 -1.52 -0.93
C TYR A 45 -11.23 -2.45 -1.99
N LEU A 46 -10.44 -3.44 -1.54
CA LEU A 46 -9.80 -4.43 -2.41
C LEU A 46 -10.83 -5.24 -3.21
N ARG A 47 -11.92 -5.72 -2.59
CA ARG A 47 -12.99 -6.43 -3.31
C ARG A 47 -13.61 -5.60 -4.44
N GLY A 48 -13.73 -4.28 -4.26
CA GLY A 48 -14.20 -3.41 -5.32
C GLY A 48 -13.20 -3.26 -6.48
N LEU A 49 -11.90 -3.47 -6.24
CA LEU A 49 -10.85 -3.41 -7.26
C LEU A 49 -10.71 -4.72 -8.03
N ILE A 50 -10.62 -5.86 -7.33
CA ILE A 50 -10.36 -7.18 -7.95
C ILE A 50 -11.63 -7.97 -8.27
N GLY A 51 -12.80 -7.48 -7.85
CA GLY A 51 -14.07 -8.19 -7.96
C GLY A 51 -14.20 -9.33 -6.92
N ASN A 52 -14.98 -10.35 -7.29
CA ASN A 52 -15.22 -11.49 -6.39
C ASN A 52 -13.93 -12.31 -6.22
N LEU A 53 -13.55 -12.50 -4.96
CA LEU A 53 -12.46 -13.40 -4.58
C LEU A 53 -12.84 -14.86 -4.91
N PRO A 54 -11.87 -15.71 -5.29
CA PRO A 54 -12.09 -17.13 -5.46
C PRO A 54 -12.75 -17.73 -4.20
N ALA A 55 -13.84 -18.48 -4.38
CA ALA A 55 -14.61 -19.08 -3.28
C ALA A 55 -13.79 -20.05 -2.40
N VAL A 56 -12.64 -20.50 -2.89
CA VAL A 56 -11.66 -21.35 -2.17
C VAL A 56 -10.83 -20.59 -1.14
N MET A 57 -10.83 -19.24 -1.15
CA MET A 57 -10.07 -18.46 -0.18
C MET A 57 -10.80 -18.43 1.17
N ILE A 58 -10.21 -19.11 2.18
CA ILE A 58 -10.83 -19.32 3.50
C ILE A 58 -10.91 -18.03 4.34
N SER A 59 -10.01 -17.07 4.13
CA SER A 59 -10.08 -15.73 4.75
C SER A 59 -9.21 -14.71 4.01
N PRO A 60 -9.60 -14.31 2.78
CA PRO A 60 -8.84 -13.33 2.01
C PRO A 60 -8.88 -11.97 2.72
N TYR A 61 -7.72 -11.35 2.90
CA TYR A 61 -7.61 -10.01 3.44
C TYR A 61 -6.70 -9.14 2.57
N ALA A 62 -6.93 -7.83 2.64
CA ALA A 62 -6.05 -6.86 2.02
C ALA A 62 -4.76 -6.72 2.83
N HIS A 63 -3.64 -7.00 2.18
CA HIS A 63 -2.30 -6.88 2.76
C HIS A 63 -1.56 -5.74 2.08
N HIS A 64 -1.08 -4.78 2.86
CA HIS A 64 -0.17 -3.77 2.34
C HIS A 64 1.20 -4.40 2.09
N ILE A 65 1.73 -4.21 0.89
CA ILE A 65 3.03 -4.77 0.50
C ILE A 65 4.11 -4.08 1.33
N LEU A 66 4.31 -2.78 1.14
CA LEU A 66 5.03 -1.93 2.07
C LEU A 66 4.16 -1.61 3.29
N PHE A 67 4.71 -1.71 4.49
CA PHE A 67 3.94 -1.57 5.72
C PHE A 67 3.48 -0.13 5.95
N GLU A 68 2.29 0.02 6.51
CA GLU A 68 1.76 1.32 6.93
C GLU A 68 2.51 1.87 8.15
N GLN A 69 2.81 0.99 9.12
CA GLN A 69 3.47 1.36 10.37
C GLN A 69 4.49 0.30 10.79
N GLY A 70 5.62 0.76 11.33
CA GLY A 70 6.65 -0.08 11.95
C GLY A 70 6.57 -0.05 13.49
N LEU A 71 6.81 -1.19 14.13
CA LEU A 71 7.01 -1.28 15.58
C LEU A 71 8.50 -1.17 15.94
N GLY A 72 8.84 -0.18 16.76
CA GLY A 72 10.22 0.13 17.14
C GLY A 72 10.96 0.95 16.08
N GLN A 73 11.98 1.68 16.53
CA GLN A 73 12.67 2.70 15.74
C GLN A 73 13.17 2.17 14.38
N LYS A 74 13.84 1.01 14.37
CA LYS A 74 14.40 0.43 13.14
C LYS A 74 13.34 0.11 12.09
N LYS A 75 12.18 -0.42 12.50
CA LYS A 75 11.08 -0.67 11.54
C LYS A 75 10.45 0.64 11.06
N GLN A 76 10.32 1.64 11.94
CA GLN A 76 9.76 2.95 11.56
C GLN A 76 10.63 3.68 10.54
N GLU A 77 11.95 3.62 10.70
CA GLU A 77 12.91 4.19 9.74
C GLU A 77 12.77 3.52 8.37
N LEU A 78 12.74 2.18 8.31
CA LEU A 78 12.53 1.46 7.05
C LEU A 78 11.18 1.75 6.41
N VAL A 79 10.10 1.82 7.19
CA VAL A 79 8.78 2.21 6.68
C VAL A 79 8.84 3.61 6.07
N ARG A 80 9.47 4.58 6.75
CA ARG A 80 9.62 5.95 6.26
C ARG A 80 10.40 5.98 4.94
N GLU A 81 11.50 5.25 4.86
CA GLU A 81 12.32 5.16 3.64
C GLU A 81 11.54 4.59 2.46
N GLY A 82 10.83 3.48 2.66
CA GLY A 82 9.98 2.90 1.63
C GLY A 82 8.88 3.86 1.19
N GLN A 83 8.23 4.54 2.14
CA GLN A 83 7.15 5.49 1.86
C GLN A 83 7.67 6.69 1.05
N GLU A 84 8.87 7.17 1.35
CA GLU A 84 9.50 8.25 0.60
C GLU A 84 9.78 7.85 -0.86
N ILE A 85 10.27 6.63 -1.09
CA ILE A 85 10.45 6.09 -2.44
C ILE A 85 9.11 6.07 -3.17
N LEU A 86 8.07 5.47 -2.59
CA LEU A 86 6.75 5.40 -3.24
C LEU A 86 6.19 6.79 -3.58
N ARG A 87 6.35 7.78 -2.68
CA ARG A 87 5.94 9.17 -2.91
C ARG A 87 6.65 9.81 -4.10
N ARG A 88 7.96 9.57 -4.29
CA ARG A 88 8.71 10.09 -5.46
C ARG A 88 8.12 9.63 -6.80
N TYR A 89 7.50 8.45 -6.81
CA TYR A 89 6.87 7.88 -8.01
C TYR A 89 5.35 8.10 -8.08
N GLY A 90 4.80 8.95 -7.21
CA GLY A 90 3.36 9.20 -7.18
C GLY A 90 2.53 7.96 -6.83
N ILE A 91 3.05 7.10 -5.96
CA ILE A 91 2.39 5.88 -5.50
C ILE A 91 1.93 6.09 -4.06
N GLU A 92 0.62 6.01 -3.85
CA GLU A 92 0.02 6.12 -2.53
C GLU A 92 0.14 4.82 -1.75
N LEU A 93 0.54 4.94 -0.48
CA LEU A 93 0.69 3.82 0.46
C LEU A 93 -0.58 2.96 0.58
N ILE A 94 -1.73 3.62 0.54
CA ILE A 94 -3.06 2.99 0.64
C ILE A 94 -3.67 2.63 -0.72
N GLY A 95 -2.96 2.93 -1.80
CA GLY A 95 -3.44 2.72 -3.16
C GLY A 95 -3.39 1.25 -3.57
N GLU A 96 -4.12 0.92 -4.64
CA GLU A 96 -4.19 -0.45 -5.18
C GLU A 96 -2.80 -1.04 -5.48
N LYS A 97 -1.85 -0.19 -5.92
CA LYS A 97 -0.49 -0.59 -6.31
C LYS A 97 0.33 -1.13 -5.15
N ASN A 98 -0.03 -0.78 -3.91
CA ASN A 98 0.63 -1.27 -2.68
C ASN A 98 -0.27 -2.25 -1.90
N LEU A 99 -1.30 -2.81 -2.54
CA LEU A 99 -2.22 -3.77 -1.92
C LEU A 99 -2.19 -5.09 -2.67
N VAL A 100 -2.14 -6.19 -1.92
CA VAL A 100 -2.28 -7.54 -2.44
C VAL A 100 -3.29 -8.32 -1.62
N CYS A 101 -3.98 -9.27 -2.24
CA CYS A 101 -4.77 -10.24 -1.48
C CYS A 101 -3.86 -11.32 -0.89
N SER A 102 -3.92 -11.53 0.42
CA SER A 102 -3.20 -12.60 1.12
C SER A 102 -4.17 -13.62 1.73
N LEU A 103 -3.72 -14.88 1.80
CA LEU A 103 -4.51 -16.04 2.23
C LEU A 103 -4.40 -16.35 3.72
N ASN A 104 -3.28 -15.98 4.36
CA ASN A 104 -2.97 -16.29 5.74
C ASN A 104 -2.31 -15.09 6.41
N LYS A 105 -2.76 -14.71 7.62
CA LYS A 105 -2.04 -13.74 8.45
C LYS A 105 -0.80 -14.41 9.03
N ILE A 106 0.28 -14.43 8.25
CA ILE A 106 1.54 -15.06 8.67
C ILE A 106 2.39 -14.00 9.37
N ALA A 107 2.81 -14.26 10.60
CA ALA A 107 3.64 -13.31 11.37
C ALA A 107 4.92 -12.90 10.61
N ALA A 108 5.51 -13.82 9.83
CA ALA A 108 6.68 -13.57 9.01
C ALA A 108 6.46 -12.51 7.91
N GLN A 109 5.24 -12.37 7.37
CA GLN A 109 4.91 -11.31 6.40
C GLN A 109 5.05 -9.92 7.00
N HIS A 110 4.98 -9.79 8.33
CA HIS A 110 5.11 -8.52 9.07
C HIS A 110 6.46 -8.40 9.82
N GLY A 111 7.41 -9.26 9.47
CA GLY A 111 8.77 -9.29 10.00
C GLY A 111 9.64 -8.12 9.56
N ILE A 112 10.70 -7.83 10.31
CA ILE A 112 11.67 -6.80 9.94
C ILE A 112 12.47 -7.17 8.68
N GLU A 113 12.80 -8.45 8.52
CA GLU A 113 13.53 -8.96 7.35
C GLU A 113 12.72 -8.78 6.06
N ARG A 114 11.40 -9.02 6.13
CA ARG A 114 10.50 -8.78 5.01
C ARG A 114 10.46 -7.30 4.62
N LEU A 115 10.34 -6.42 5.61
CA LEU A 115 10.35 -4.98 5.39
C LEU A 115 11.68 -4.52 4.78
N GLN A 116 12.81 -5.04 5.26
CA GLN A 116 14.13 -4.75 4.71
C GLN A 116 14.23 -5.19 3.25
N HIS A 117 13.84 -6.42 2.93
CA HIS A 117 13.82 -6.95 1.56
C HIS A 117 12.98 -6.07 0.61
N ILE A 118 11.80 -5.64 1.06
CA ILE A 118 10.93 -4.75 0.28
C ILE A 118 11.62 -3.42 0.02
N VAL A 119 12.17 -2.78 1.06
CA VAL A 119 12.84 -1.48 0.94
C VAL A 119 14.07 -1.59 0.05
N ASP A 120 14.87 -2.64 0.18
CA ASP A 120 16.07 -2.87 -0.63
C ASP A 120 15.73 -3.05 -2.11
N LYS A 121 14.66 -3.79 -2.44
CA LYS A 121 14.18 -3.96 -3.81
C LYS A 121 13.65 -2.67 -4.42
N LEU A 122 12.95 -1.84 -3.63
CA LEU A 122 12.51 -0.53 -4.07
C LEU A 122 13.69 0.42 -4.31
N LYS A 123 14.69 0.41 -3.41
CA LYS A 123 15.93 1.20 -3.55
C LYS A 123 16.73 0.78 -4.77
N GLU A 124 16.81 -0.51 -5.05
CA GLU A 124 17.48 -1.05 -6.23
C GLU A 124 16.88 -0.40 -7.49
N VAL A 125 15.56 -0.50 -7.67
CA VAL A 125 14.86 0.11 -8.82
C VAL A 125 15.08 1.63 -8.87
N ASP A 126 14.98 2.32 -7.73
CA ASP A 126 15.18 3.78 -7.64
C ASP A 126 16.61 4.19 -8.05
N SER A 127 17.62 3.51 -7.53
CA SER A 127 19.04 3.79 -7.80
C SER A 127 19.45 3.61 -9.25
N PHE A 128 18.78 2.70 -9.99
CA PHE A 128 19.01 2.47 -11.42
C PHE A 128 18.19 3.40 -12.33
N GLY A 129 17.64 4.50 -11.80
CA GLY A 129 16.82 5.44 -12.56
C GLY A 129 15.50 4.82 -13.01
N GLY A 130 14.88 4.04 -12.13
CA GLY A 130 13.61 3.38 -12.38
C GLY A 130 12.50 4.35 -12.78
N THR A 131 11.46 3.82 -13.42
CA THR A 131 10.24 4.58 -13.71
C THR A 131 9.14 4.19 -12.74
N ARG A 132 8.04 4.95 -12.73
CA ARG A 132 6.84 4.62 -11.97
C ARG A 132 6.37 3.19 -12.25
N GLU A 133 6.38 2.79 -13.52
CA GLU A 133 5.96 1.47 -13.98
C GLU A 133 6.84 0.37 -13.40
N LYS A 134 8.16 0.58 -13.37
CA LYS A 134 9.11 -0.39 -12.78
C LYS A 134 8.92 -0.56 -11.26
N ILE A 135 8.61 0.52 -10.55
CA ILE A 135 8.29 0.44 -9.12
C ILE A 135 6.98 -0.33 -8.90
N VAL A 136 5.96 -0.10 -9.73
CA VAL A 136 4.69 -0.84 -9.66
C VAL A 136 4.90 -2.32 -9.98
N GLU A 137 5.71 -2.65 -10.99
CA GLU A 137 6.07 -4.02 -11.32
C GLU A 137 6.80 -4.70 -10.15
N MET A 138 7.75 -4.00 -9.52
CA MET A 138 8.45 -4.50 -8.35
C MET A 138 7.49 -4.73 -7.17
N LEU A 139 6.58 -3.79 -6.90
CA LEU A 139 5.54 -3.99 -5.88
C LEU A 139 4.70 -5.21 -6.18
N LYS A 140 4.28 -5.42 -7.44
CA LYS A 140 3.52 -6.61 -7.84
C LYS A 140 4.29 -7.90 -7.53
N LEU A 141 5.57 -7.98 -7.88
CA LEU A 141 6.42 -9.13 -7.56
C LEU A 141 6.52 -9.37 -6.04
N LEU A 142 6.73 -8.30 -5.26
CA LEU A 142 6.77 -8.39 -3.80
C LEU A 142 5.40 -8.78 -3.19
N GLY A 143 4.30 -8.40 -3.83
CA GLY A 143 2.96 -8.83 -3.45
C GLY A 143 2.75 -10.33 -3.69
N GLU A 144 3.16 -10.83 -4.85
CA GLU A 144 3.11 -12.25 -5.22
C GLU A 144 3.96 -13.10 -4.26
N GLU A 145 5.19 -12.66 -3.96
CA GLU A 145 6.03 -13.30 -2.95
C GLU A 145 5.31 -13.39 -1.59
N ALA A 146 4.70 -12.30 -1.13
CA ALA A 146 4.00 -12.27 0.16
C ALA A 146 2.81 -13.23 0.16
N ALA A 147 2.05 -13.30 -0.93
CA ALA A 147 0.90 -14.19 -1.08
C ALA A 147 1.28 -15.69 -1.11
N LEU A 148 2.49 -16.02 -1.57
CA LEU A 148 3.01 -17.39 -1.65
C LEU A 148 3.69 -17.87 -0.37
N MET A 149 3.97 -17.00 0.60
CA MET A 149 4.49 -17.39 1.91
C MET A 149 3.53 -18.36 2.60
N LYS A 150 4.06 -19.45 3.17
CA LYS A 150 3.32 -20.48 3.91
C LYS A 150 3.82 -20.57 5.34
#